data_AF-A0A315XTS2-F1
#
_entry.id   AF-A0A315XTS2-F1
#
_cell.length_a   1.000
_cell.length_b   1.000
_cell.length_c   1.000
_cell.angle_alpha   90.00
_cell.angle_beta   90.00
_cell.angle_gamma   90.00
#
_symmetry.space_group_name_H-M   'P 1'
#
loop_
_entity.id
_entity.type
_entity.pdbx_description
1 polymer ?
#
loop_
_entity_poly.entity_id
_entity_poly.type
_entity_poly.pdbx_seq_one_letter_code
_entity_poly.pdbx_strand_id
1 'polypeptide(L)'
;MDIERTKQIKFLLLRCKSLKENMIRTLNDSSTIATGRYASFKKYAEEYGYLAREVYEALELSNERIPCYDTTKMKGWADTFWPQQKEIIDSLVVYTDTLIAFLEREIDFINDEYSNLENFIKNKLRSIIFTPPENEKEVQNAIETLFVGKGWNKGIDYDRETGKFLFSGKEYIPDFIVPKLNLCIEVKLLKDGRKSRIIEEINADITAYNKIYKRQLFVIYDLGVVRDEIEFKRDIENAKDDIKVIIVKQ
;
A
#
# COMPACT_ATOMS: atom_id res chain seq x y z
N MET A 1 -10.29 -3.52 -2.80
CA MET A 1 -9.17 -4.38 -2.35
C MET A 1 -9.01 -4.16 -0.86
N ASP A 2 -9.35 -5.13 -0.03
CA ASP A 2 -9.37 -4.93 1.42
C ASP A 2 -7.97 -4.67 2.02
N ILE A 3 -7.90 -4.04 3.20
CA ILE A 3 -6.68 -3.82 4.00
C ILE A 3 -5.94 -5.14 4.23
N GLU A 4 -6.68 -6.22 4.49
CA GLU A 4 -6.12 -7.56 4.65
C GLU A 4 -5.44 -8.06 3.37
N ARG A 5 -6.06 -7.83 2.21
CA ARG A 5 -5.51 -8.21 0.91
C ARG A 5 -4.21 -7.46 0.58
N THR A 6 -4.14 -6.16 0.88
CA THR A 6 -2.89 -5.38 0.69
C THR A 6 -1.76 -5.87 1.60
N LYS A 7 -2.07 -6.21 2.87
CA LYS A 7 -1.08 -6.79 3.79
C LYS A 7 -0.60 -8.15 3.30
N GLN A 8 -1.52 -8.98 2.81
CA GLN A 8 -1.21 -10.29 2.24
C GLN A 8 -0.30 -10.18 1.01
N ILE A 9 -0.60 -9.29 0.05
CA ILE A 9 0.24 -9.04 -1.13
C ILE A 9 1.68 -8.68 -0.74
N LYS A 10 1.86 -7.79 0.25
CA LYS A 10 3.19 -7.40 0.74
C LYS A 10 3.93 -8.53 1.42
N PHE A 11 3.22 -9.34 2.20
CA PHE A 11 3.80 -10.51 2.84
C PHE A 11 4.27 -11.55 1.81
N LEU A 12 3.45 -11.81 0.78
CA LEU A 12 3.80 -12.68 -0.34
C LEU A 12 5.01 -12.15 -1.11
N LEU A 13 5.08 -10.84 -1.35
CA LEU A 13 6.21 -10.21 -2.02
C LEU A 13 7.51 -10.42 -1.25
N LEU A 14 7.47 -10.25 0.07
CA LEU A 14 8.62 -10.50 0.93
C LEU A 14 9.07 -11.97 0.86
N ARG A 15 8.12 -12.92 0.91
CA ARG A 15 8.44 -14.36 0.81
C ARG A 15 9.04 -14.72 -0.54
N CYS A 16 8.52 -14.18 -1.65
CA CYS A 16 9.08 -14.39 -2.98
C CYS A 16 10.52 -13.85 -3.08
N LYS A 17 10.77 -12.63 -2.58
CA LYS A 17 12.12 -12.04 -2.54
C LYS A 17 13.08 -12.90 -1.74
N SER A 18 12.67 -13.36 -0.55
CA SER A 18 13.50 -14.25 0.28
C SER A 18 13.79 -15.59 -0.39
N LEU A 19 12.80 -16.21 -1.04
CA LEU A 19 13.00 -17.46 -1.79
C LEU A 19 14.01 -17.26 -2.92
N LYS A 20 13.86 -16.19 -3.71
CA LYS A 20 14.80 -15.82 -4.77
C LYS A 20 16.22 -15.63 -4.25
N GLU A 21 16.39 -14.85 -3.18
CA GLU A 21 17.71 -14.59 -2.58
C GLU A 21 18.39 -15.89 -2.12
N ASN A 22 17.63 -16.81 -1.52
CA ASN A 22 18.15 -18.11 -1.12
C ASN A 22 18.60 -18.94 -2.32
N MET A 23 17.80 -18.98 -3.40
CA MET A 23 18.18 -19.68 -4.63
C MET A 23 19.45 -19.08 -5.26
N ILE A 24 19.55 -17.74 -5.34
CA ILE A 24 20.74 -17.04 -5.85
C ILE A 24 21.97 -17.33 -4.98
N ARG A 25 21.82 -17.33 -3.65
CA ARG A 25 22.90 -17.70 -2.74
C ARG A 25 23.39 -19.12 -3.01
N THR A 26 22.49 -20.08 -3.19
CA THR A 26 22.86 -21.46 -3.56
C THR A 26 23.54 -21.53 -4.92
N LEU A 27 23.05 -20.79 -5.92
CA LEU A 27 23.65 -20.75 -7.26
C LEU A 27 25.10 -20.25 -7.22
N ASN A 28 25.36 -19.23 -6.39
CA ASN A 28 26.63 -18.53 -6.29
C ASN A 28 27.58 -19.07 -5.20
N ASP A 29 27.16 -20.06 -4.42
CA ASP A 29 27.99 -20.62 -3.35
C ASP A 29 29.21 -21.37 -3.91
N SER A 30 30.38 -20.73 -3.90
CA SER A 30 31.63 -21.36 -4.34
C SER A 30 32.27 -22.28 -3.30
N SER A 31 31.79 -22.28 -2.05
CA SER A 31 32.35 -23.07 -0.95
C SER A 31 31.90 -24.54 -1.00
N THR A 32 30.72 -24.82 -1.57
CA THR A 32 30.20 -26.18 -1.76
C THR A 32 30.56 -26.70 -3.16
N ILE A 33 31.02 -27.95 -3.24
CA ILE A 33 31.28 -28.63 -4.52
C ILE A 33 30.00 -28.73 -5.36
N ALA A 34 30.13 -28.57 -6.68
CA ALA A 34 28.98 -28.46 -7.58
C ALA A 34 28.01 -29.65 -7.51
N THR A 35 28.51 -30.86 -7.24
CA THR A 35 27.69 -32.08 -7.13
C THR A 35 26.73 -32.09 -5.95
N GLY A 36 27.04 -31.36 -4.86
CA GLY A 36 26.17 -31.24 -3.69
C GLY A 36 25.46 -29.88 -3.57
N ARG A 37 25.97 -28.86 -4.26
CA ARG A 37 25.51 -27.47 -4.16
C ARG A 37 24.02 -27.30 -4.43
N TYR A 38 23.49 -28.01 -5.43
CA TYR A 38 22.13 -27.84 -5.93
C TYR A 38 21.13 -28.86 -5.38
N ALA A 39 21.51 -29.65 -4.38
CA ALA A 39 20.69 -30.74 -3.85
C ALA A 39 19.31 -30.30 -3.31
N SER A 40 19.16 -29.02 -2.95
CA SER A 40 17.91 -28.41 -2.48
C SER A 40 16.93 -28.03 -3.60
N PHE A 41 17.23 -28.27 -4.88
CA PHE A 41 16.40 -27.85 -6.02
C PHE A 41 14.91 -28.26 -5.89
N LYS A 42 14.64 -29.49 -5.43
CA LYS A 42 13.28 -29.98 -5.23
C LYS A 42 12.55 -29.20 -4.12
N LYS A 43 13.25 -28.81 -3.05
CA LYS A 43 12.66 -28.03 -1.97
C LYS A 43 12.31 -26.61 -2.42
N TYR A 44 13.14 -26.00 -3.27
CA TYR A 44 12.81 -24.72 -3.88
C TYR A 44 11.60 -24.81 -4.80
N ALA A 45 11.49 -25.90 -5.59
CA ALA A 45 10.32 -26.12 -6.45
C ALA A 45 9.02 -26.27 -5.65
N GLU A 46 9.07 -26.96 -4.50
CA GLU A 46 7.93 -27.08 -3.57
C GLU A 46 7.53 -25.73 -2.99
N GLU A 47 8.47 -24.97 -2.44
CA GLU A 47 8.20 -23.67 -1.83
C GLU A 47 7.66 -22.67 -2.86
N TYR A 48 8.27 -22.65 -4.05
CA TYR A 48 7.76 -21.88 -5.18
C TYR A 48 6.33 -22.26 -5.54
N GLY A 49 6.01 -23.55 -5.62
CA GLY A 49 4.67 -24.02 -5.95
C GLY A 49 3.61 -23.58 -4.94
N TYR A 50 3.95 -23.53 -3.65
CA TYR A 50 3.06 -22.96 -2.63
C TYR A 50 2.87 -21.45 -2.81
N LEU A 51 3.95 -20.69 -2.99
CA LEU A 51 3.88 -19.25 -3.22
C LEU A 51 3.11 -18.90 -4.48
N ALA A 52 3.34 -19.61 -5.58
CA ALA A 52 2.65 -19.41 -6.83
C ALA A 52 1.13 -19.51 -6.67
N ARG A 53 0.66 -20.49 -5.88
CA ARG A 53 -0.78 -20.67 -5.59
C ARG A 53 -1.34 -19.54 -4.74
N GLU A 54 -0.66 -19.19 -3.65
CA GLU A 54 -1.10 -18.10 -2.77
C GLU A 54 -1.14 -16.75 -3.51
N VAL A 55 -0.18 -16.49 -4.40
CA VAL A 55 -0.18 -15.29 -5.26
C VAL A 55 -1.34 -15.32 -6.24
N TYR A 56 -1.61 -16.47 -6.88
CA TYR A 56 -2.72 -16.62 -7.81
C TYR A 56 -4.07 -16.30 -7.15
N GLU A 57 -4.28 -16.84 -5.95
CA GLU A 57 -5.48 -16.62 -5.14
C GLU A 57 -5.58 -15.15 -4.70
N ALA A 58 -4.50 -14.57 -4.16
CA ALA A 58 -4.50 -13.19 -3.69
C ALA A 58 -4.70 -12.15 -4.81
N LEU A 59 -4.28 -12.47 -6.04
CA LEU A 59 -4.37 -11.60 -7.20
C LEU A 59 -5.59 -11.88 -8.09
N GLU A 60 -6.38 -12.92 -7.79
CA GLU A 60 -7.57 -13.32 -8.57
C GLU A 60 -7.26 -13.49 -10.07
N LEU A 61 -6.06 -13.97 -10.39
CA LEU A 61 -5.63 -14.17 -11.76
C LEU A 61 -6.51 -15.28 -12.35
N SER A 62 -7.26 -15.01 -13.41
CA SER A 62 -8.21 -15.99 -13.97
C SER A 62 -7.73 -16.65 -15.27
N ASN A 63 -6.73 -16.05 -15.95
CA ASN A 63 -6.28 -16.49 -17.28
C ASN A 63 -4.75 -16.64 -17.40
N GLU A 64 -3.99 -16.28 -16.38
CA GLU A 64 -2.52 -16.36 -16.42
C GLU A 64 -2.08 -17.77 -16.01
N ARG A 65 -1.15 -18.38 -16.74
CA ARG A 65 -0.53 -19.65 -16.33
C ARG A 65 0.80 -19.35 -15.65
N ILE A 66 0.87 -19.62 -14.35
CA ILE A 66 2.13 -19.57 -13.61
C ILE A 66 2.82 -20.93 -13.75
N PRO A 67 4.03 -21.00 -14.36
CA PRO A 67 4.71 -22.27 -14.58
C PRO A 67 5.12 -22.90 -13.24
N CYS A 68 4.64 -24.12 -12.97
CA CYS A 68 4.98 -24.88 -11.76
C CYS A 68 5.51 -26.26 -12.12
N TYR A 69 6.50 -26.74 -11.36
CA TYR A 69 6.95 -28.13 -11.45
C TYR A 69 6.00 -29.07 -10.71
N ASP A 70 5.77 -30.26 -11.27
CA ASP A 70 5.12 -31.36 -10.55
C ASP A 70 6.15 -32.01 -9.60
N THR A 71 6.23 -31.49 -8.39
CA THR A 71 7.21 -31.91 -7.38
C THR A 71 7.05 -33.36 -6.93
N THR A 72 5.85 -33.94 -7.10
CA THR A 72 5.59 -35.35 -6.79
C THR A 72 6.32 -36.28 -7.76
N LYS A 73 6.58 -35.82 -8.99
CA LYS A 73 7.31 -36.56 -10.03
C LYS A 73 8.80 -36.21 -10.11
N MET A 74 9.25 -35.22 -9.35
CA MET A 74 10.67 -34.85 -9.32
C MET A 74 11.49 -35.92 -8.59
N LYS A 75 12.55 -36.38 -9.27
CA LYS A 75 13.58 -37.26 -8.71
C LYS A 75 14.31 -36.59 -7.54
N GLY A 76 14.90 -37.40 -6.68
CA GLY A 76 15.73 -36.91 -5.56
C GLY A 76 17.08 -36.35 -6.03
N TRP A 77 17.83 -35.77 -5.08
CA TRP A 77 19.16 -35.24 -5.34
C TRP A 77 20.15 -36.33 -5.79
N ALA A 78 20.02 -37.55 -5.26
CA ALA A 78 20.88 -38.68 -5.62
C ALA A 78 20.59 -39.23 -7.04
N ASP A 79 19.41 -38.95 -7.58
CA ASP A 79 18.90 -39.51 -8.85
C ASP A 79 18.83 -38.47 -9.98
N THR A 80 19.39 -37.27 -9.76
CA THR A 80 19.36 -36.14 -10.69
C THR A 80 20.76 -35.58 -10.87
N PHE A 81 21.22 -35.39 -12.11
CA PHE A 81 22.54 -34.83 -12.33
C PHE A 81 22.61 -33.35 -11.94
N TRP A 82 23.73 -32.92 -11.35
CA TRP A 82 23.89 -31.56 -10.85
C TRP A 82 23.60 -30.45 -11.88
N PRO A 83 23.86 -30.59 -13.20
CA PRO A 83 23.50 -29.57 -14.18
C PRO A 83 21.98 -29.41 -14.30
N GLN A 84 21.22 -30.50 -14.20
CA GLN A 84 19.76 -30.49 -14.23
C GLN A 84 19.19 -29.86 -12.96
N GLN A 85 19.78 -30.19 -11.80
CA GLN A 85 19.41 -29.54 -10.54
C GLN A 85 19.62 -28.02 -10.60
N LYS A 86 20.77 -27.59 -11.16
CA LYS A 86 21.08 -26.18 -11.38
C LYS A 86 20.07 -25.51 -12.32
N GLU A 87 19.80 -26.12 -13.47
CA GLU A 87 18.84 -25.62 -14.47
C GLU A 87 17.44 -25.41 -13.88
N ILE A 88 17.00 -26.32 -13.00
CA ILE A 88 15.73 -26.17 -12.28
C ILE A 88 15.78 -24.95 -11.36
N ILE A 89 16.85 -24.76 -10.58
CA ILE A 89 16.98 -23.59 -9.70
C ILE A 89 17.04 -22.29 -10.52
N ASP A 90 17.79 -22.25 -11.63
CA ASP A 90 17.84 -21.10 -12.53
C ASP A 90 16.44 -20.76 -13.06
N SER A 91 15.66 -21.76 -13.47
CA SER A 91 14.29 -21.58 -13.95
C SER A 91 13.36 -21.06 -12.84
N LEU A 92 13.48 -21.60 -11.62
CA LEU A 92 12.71 -21.14 -10.46
C LEU A 92 13.01 -19.70 -10.08
N VAL A 93 14.26 -19.23 -10.25
CA VAL A 93 14.59 -17.80 -10.06
C VAL A 93 13.78 -16.93 -11.02
N VAL A 94 13.76 -17.28 -12.31
CA VAL A 94 12.97 -16.56 -13.34
C VAL A 94 11.48 -16.58 -13.01
N TYR A 95 10.95 -17.73 -12.61
CA TYR A 95 9.55 -17.87 -12.27
C TYR A 95 9.18 -17.07 -11.01
N THR A 96 10.07 -17.03 -10.03
CA THR A 96 9.88 -16.22 -8.81
C THR A 96 9.93 -14.73 -9.13
N ASP A 97 10.80 -14.30 -10.04
CA ASP A 97 10.83 -12.92 -10.53
C ASP A 97 9.52 -12.49 -11.19
N THR A 98 8.87 -13.42 -11.91
CA THR A 98 7.55 -13.16 -12.49
C THR A 98 6.49 -12.92 -11.40
N LEU A 99 6.50 -13.71 -10.32
CA LEU A 99 5.60 -13.49 -9.17
C LEU A 99 5.85 -12.16 -8.49
N ILE A 100 7.12 -11.79 -8.29
CA ILE A 100 7.53 -10.51 -7.72
C ILE A 100 6.98 -9.36 -8.57
N ALA A 101 7.13 -9.42 -9.89
CA ALA A 101 6.65 -8.38 -10.79
C ALA A 101 5.12 -8.21 -10.72
N PHE A 102 4.35 -9.29 -10.63
CA PHE A 102 2.90 -9.21 -10.47
C PHE A 102 2.50 -8.54 -9.15
N LEU A 103 3.15 -8.90 -8.05
CA LEU A 103 2.88 -8.30 -6.75
C LEU A 103 3.30 -6.83 -6.66
N GLU A 104 4.44 -6.47 -7.27
CA GLU A 104 4.91 -5.07 -7.34
C GLU A 104 3.96 -4.21 -8.17
N ARG A 105 3.48 -4.71 -9.32
CA ARG A 105 2.49 -4.00 -10.16
C ARG A 105 1.24 -3.60 -9.36
N GLU A 106 0.70 -4.51 -8.54
CA GLU A 106 -0.47 -4.19 -7.73
C GLU A 106 -0.17 -3.11 -6.67
N ILE A 107 1.01 -3.18 -6.04
CA ILE A 107 1.42 -2.15 -5.07
C ILE A 107 1.56 -0.79 -5.75
N ASP A 108 2.18 -0.75 -6.93
CA ASP A 108 2.37 0.48 -7.71
C ASP A 108 1.03 1.07 -8.15
N PHE A 109 0.11 0.24 -8.64
CA PHE A 109 -1.25 0.68 -8.96
C PHE A 109 -1.95 1.33 -7.75
N ILE A 110 -1.83 0.75 -6.55
CA ILE A 110 -2.41 1.33 -5.33
C ILE A 110 -1.72 2.65 -4.93
N ASN A 111 -0.42 2.82 -5.23
CA ASN A 111 0.31 4.08 -5.01
C ASN A 111 -0.14 5.17 -6.00
N ASP A 112 -0.35 4.79 -7.26
CA ASP A 112 -0.82 5.69 -8.30
C ASP A 112 -2.26 6.14 -8.02
N GLU A 113 -3.16 5.23 -7.61
CA GLU A 113 -4.52 5.59 -7.21
C GLU A 113 -4.52 6.58 -6.03
N TYR A 114 -3.63 6.40 -5.05
CA TYR A 114 -3.48 7.32 -3.94
C TYR A 114 -3.04 8.73 -4.39
N SER A 115 -2.01 8.80 -5.24
CA SER A 115 -1.52 10.08 -5.77
C SER A 115 -2.55 10.75 -6.68
N ASN A 116 -3.32 9.97 -7.43
CA ASN A 116 -4.42 10.48 -8.26
C ASN A 116 -5.56 11.04 -7.42
N LEU A 117 -5.90 10.42 -6.29
CA LEU A 117 -6.90 10.94 -5.35
C LEU A 117 -6.45 12.25 -4.72
N GLU A 118 -5.20 12.31 -4.25
CA GLU A 118 -4.59 13.52 -3.71
C GLU A 118 -4.69 14.70 -4.69
N ASN A 119 -4.20 14.49 -5.92
CA ASN A 119 -4.22 15.49 -6.98
C ASN A 119 -5.65 15.89 -7.35
N PHE A 120 -6.59 14.94 -7.35
CA PHE A 120 -8.00 15.21 -7.65
C PHE A 120 -8.62 16.16 -6.62
N ILE A 121 -8.47 15.87 -5.32
CA ILE A 121 -9.01 16.74 -4.26
C ILE A 121 -8.33 18.11 -4.32
N LYS A 122 -6.99 18.13 -4.39
CA LYS A 122 -6.20 19.37 -4.44
C LYS A 122 -6.66 20.31 -5.57
N ASN A 123 -6.92 19.76 -6.76
CA ASN A 123 -7.26 20.55 -7.95
C ASN A 123 -8.75 20.90 -8.07
N LYS A 124 -9.65 20.14 -7.43
CA LYS A 124 -11.11 20.30 -7.62
C LYS A 124 -11.83 20.89 -6.42
N LEU A 125 -11.32 20.73 -5.21
CA LEU A 125 -12.02 21.14 -3.97
C LEU A 125 -12.35 22.63 -3.95
N ARG A 126 -11.39 23.50 -4.32
CA ARG A 126 -11.64 24.94 -4.37
C ARG A 126 -12.77 25.34 -5.33
N SER A 127 -12.88 24.64 -6.46
CA SER A 127 -13.82 24.99 -7.54
C SER A 127 -15.29 24.76 -7.20
N ILE A 128 -15.57 23.94 -6.18
CA ILE A 128 -16.94 23.60 -5.76
C ILE A 128 -17.38 24.36 -4.50
N ILE A 129 -16.45 25.04 -3.82
CA ILE A 129 -16.71 25.86 -2.64
C ILE A 129 -16.83 27.32 -3.08
N PHE A 130 -18.06 27.79 -3.29
CA PHE A 130 -18.32 29.14 -3.81
C PHE A 130 -18.16 30.23 -2.74
N THR A 131 -18.61 29.95 -1.52
CA THR A 131 -18.49 30.84 -0.36
C THR A 131 -17.41 30.31 0.59
N PRO A 132 -16.63 31.19 1.25
CA PRO A 132 -15.68 30.74 2.27
C PRO A 132 -16.38 29.88 3.31
N PRO A 133 -15.91 28.65 3.57
CA PRO A 133 -16.59 27.73 4.46
C PRO A 133 -16.47 28.21 5.90
N GLU A 134 -17.54 28.03 6.69
CA GLU A 134 -17.56 28.46 8.09
C GLU A 134 -17.02 27.38 9.04
N ASN A 135 -17.06 26.12 8.63
CA ASN A 135 -16.71 24.98 9.44
C ASN A 135 -16.17 23.83 8.56
N GLU A 136 -15.54 22.84 9.19
CA GLU A 136 -14.96 21.68 8.50
C GLU A 136 -16.02 20.83 7.79
N LYS A 137 -17.24 20.77 8.34
CA LYS A 137 -18.35 20.01 7.76
C LYS A 137 -18.73 20.48 6.35
N GLU A 138 -18.64 21.77 6.07
CA GLU A 138 -18.86 22.31 4.73
C GLU A 138 -17.77 21.85 3.74
N VAL A 139 -16.51 21.80 4.17
CA VAL A 139 -15.40 21.27 3.36
C VAL A 139 -15.55 19.76 3.16
N GLN A 140 -15.97 19.01 4.18
CA GLN A 140 -16.27 17.58 4.07
C GLN A 140 -17.41 17.33 3.07
N ASN A 141 -18.51 18.10 3.14
CA ASN A 141 -19.62 17.99 2.18
C ASN A 141 -19.14 18.26 0.75
N ALA A 142 -18.23 19.22 0.58
CA ALA A 142 -17.63 19.49 -0.71
C ALA A 142 -16.79 18.29 -1.21
N ILE A 143 -15.93 17.70 -0.38
CA ILE A 143 -15.18 16.49 -0.74
C ILE A 143 -16.12 15.33 -1.09
N GLU A 144 -17.18 15.11 -0.31
CA GLU A 144 -18.18 14.07 -0.59
C GLU A 144 -18.85 14.31 -1.95
N THR A 145 -19.16 15.57 -2.28
CA THR A 145 -19.70 15.96 -3.60
C THR A 145 -18.71 15.63 -4.72
N LEU A 146 -17.40 15.84 -4.51
CA LEU A 146 -16.38 15.45 -5.49
C LEU A 146 -16.32 13.93 -5.70
N PHE A 147 -16.43 13.15 -4.62
CA PHE A 147 -16.41 11.69 -4.71
C PHE A 147 -17.62 11.19 -5.49
N VAL A 148 -18.82 11.66 -5.16
CA VAL A 148 -20.04 11.32 -5.90
C VAL A 148 -19.92 11.77 -7.37
N GLY A 149 -19.42 12.98 -7.63
CA GLY A 149 -19.20 13.48 -8.99
C GLY A 149 -18.16 12.69 -9.80
N LYS A 150 -17.24 11.99 -9.13
CA LYS A 150 -16.28 11.03 -9.73
C LYS A 150 -16.92 9.65 -9.98
N GLY A 151 -18.15 9.42 -9.54
CA GLY A 151 -18.85 8.14 -9.62
C GLY A 151 -18.54 7.18 -8.48
N TRP A 152 -17.98 7.67 -7.37
CA TRP A 152 -17.73 6.84 -6.18
C TRP A 152 -19.01 6.66 -5.36
N ASN A 153 -19.19 5.45 -4.84
CA ASN A 153 -20.34 5.05 -4.05
C ASN A 153 -19.96 4.91 -2.58
N LYS A 154 -20.75 5.53 -1.71
CA LYS A 154 -20.63 5.35 -0.26
C LYS A 154 -20.88 3.89 0.14
N GLY A 155 -20.07 3.34 1.04
CA GLY A 155 -20.13 1.93 1.46
C GLY A 155 -19.44 0.95 0.52
N ILE A 156 -18.90 1.43 -0.61
CA ILE A 156 -18.15 0.60 -1.58
C ILE A 156 -16.75 1.21 -1.79
N ASP A 157 -16.71 2.46 -2.27
CA ASP A 157 -15.46 3.14 -2.59
C ASP A 157 -14.92 3.93 -1.40
N TYR A 158 -15.82 4.56 -0.64
CA TYR A 158 -15.50 5.32 0.56
C TYR A 158 -16.60 5.22 1.60
N ASP A 159 -16.29 5.53 2.85
CA ASP A 159 -17.27 5.82 3.89
C ASP A 159 -16.92 7.12 4.61
N ARG A 160 -17.92 7.71 5.28
CA ARG A 160 -17.83 8.99 5.98
C ARG A 160 -18.13 8.80 7.47
N GLU A 161 -17.29 9.36 8.34
CA GLU A 161 -17.43 9.32 9.80
C GLU A 161 -17.59 7.88 10.36
N THR A 162 -16.95 6.91 9.71
CA THR A 162 -16.97 5.49 10.07
C THR A 162 -15.56 4.99 10.39
N GLY A 163 -15.47 3.88 11.12
CA GLY A 163 -14.20 3.33 11.57
C GLY A 163 -13.78 3.87 12.95
N LYS A 164 -14.76 4.13 13.82
CA LYS A 164 -14.58 4.47 15.24
C LYS A 164 -13.65 3.47 15.92
N PHE A 165 -12.64 3.98 16.62
CA PHE A 165 -11.77 3.16 17.44
C PHE A 165 -11.31 3.90 18.69
N LEU A 166 -10.94 3.12 19.71
CA LEU A 166 -10.40 3.64 20.96
C LEU A 166 -8.88 3.64 20.91
N PHE A 167 -8.28 4.79 21.20
CA PHE A 167 -6.84 4.93 21.37
C PHE A 167 -6.55 5.80 22.58
N SER A 168 -5.75 5.29 23.52
CA SER A 168 -5.40 6.00 24.76
C SER A 168 -6.61 6.56 25.53
N GLY A 169 -7.71 5.80 25.56
CA GLY A 169 -8.95 6.19 26.25
C GLY A 169 -9.79 7.27 25.55
N LYS A 170 -9.39 7.71 24.36
CA LYS A 170 -10.17 8.63 23.50
C LYS A 170 -10.72 7.89 22.28
N GLU A 171 -11.89 8.30 21.83
CA GLU A 171 -12.49 7.81 20.58
C GLU A 171 -12.00 8.67 19.42
N TYR A 172 -11.55 8.02 18.34
CA TYR A 172 -11.09 8.67 17.11
C TYR A 172 -11.94 8.20 15.94
N ILE A 173 -12.28 9.13 15.05
CA ILE A 173 -13.14 8.90 13.89
C ILE A 173 -12.61 9.76 12.74
N PRO A 174 -12.04 9.15 11.69
CA PRO A 174 -11.69 9.91 10.49
C PRO A 174 -12.92 10.46 9.79
N ASP A 175 -12.77 11.60 9.14
CA ASP A 175 -13.84 12.18 8.33
C ASP A 175 -14.24 11.28 7.17
N PHE A 176 -13.26 10.69 6.49
CA PHE A 176 -13.49 9.68 5.45
C PHE A 176 -12.50 8.53 5.55
N ILE A 177 -12.94 7.37 5.09
CA ILE A 177 -12.07 6.21 4.84
C ILE A 177 -12.23 5.77 3.39
N VAL A 178 -11.13 5.36 2.78
CA VAL A 178 -11.09 4.73 1.45
C VAL A 178 -10.45 3.35 1.64
N PRO A 179 -11.25 2.31 1.97
CA PRO A 179 -10.73 1.00 2.37
C PRO A 179 -9.77 0.40 1.34
N LYS A 180 -10.08 0.56 0.04
CA LYS A 180 -9.24 0.07 -1.07
C LYS A 180 -7.80 0.56 -1.02
N LEU A 181 -7.58 1.75 -0.49
CA LEU A 181 -6.27 2.39 -0.43
C LEU A 181 -5.63 2.29 0.96
N ASN A 182 -6.31 1.63 1.93
CA ASN A 182 -5.95 1.65 3.34
C ASN A 182 -5.66 3.08 3.83
N LEU A 183 -6.58 3.98 3.48
CA LEU A 183 -6.45 5.43 3.63
C LEU A 183 -7.54 5.97 4.53
N CYS A 184 -7.15 6.82 5.49
CA CYS A 184 -8.06 7.75 6.14
C CYS A 184 -7.80 9.18 5.63
N ILE A 185 -8.86 9.97 5.56
CA ILE A 185 -8.82 11.37 5.17
C ILE A 185 -9.39 12.19 6.32
N GLU A 186 -8.67 13.23 6.71
CA GLU A 186 -9.04 14.15 7.77
C GLU A 186 -9.05 15.58 7.21
N VAL A 187 -10.09 16.35 7.48
CA VAL A 187 -10.28 17.69 6.96
C VAL A 187 -10.10 18.70 8.07
N LYS A 188 -9.23 19.70 7.86
CA LYS A 188 -9.10 20.83 8.79
C LYS A 188 -9.34 22.15 8.07
N LEU A 189 -10.07 23.04 8.73
CA LEU A 189 -10.32 24.41 8.23
C LEU A 189 -9.38 25.39 8.93
N LEU A 190 -8.41 25.93 8.18
CA LEU A 190 -7.42 26.83 8.73
C LEU A 190 -7.89 28.29 8.65
N LYS A 191 -8.15 28.85 9.84
CA LYS A 191 -8.48 30.25 10.07
C LYS A 191 -7.33 30.96 10.79
N ASP A 192 -7.35 32.29 10.74
CA ASP A 192 -6.36 33.11 11.43
C ASP A 192 -6.29 32.76 12.94
N GLY A 193 -5.08 32.77 13.49
CA GLY A 193 -4.80 32.39 14.88
C GLY A 193 -4.95 30.90 15.23
N ARG A 194 -5.28 30.01 14.27
CA ARG A 194 -5.45 28.55 14.54
C ARG A 194 -4.32 27.65 14.05
N LYS A 195 -3.28 28.21 13.39
CA LYS A 195 -2.18 27.43 12.78
C LYS A 195 -1.57 26.40 13.73
N SER A 196 -1.04 26.82 14.88
CA SER A 196 -0.35 25.92 15.81
C SER A 196 -1.27 24.84 16.38
N ARG A 197 -2.51 25.23 16.72
CA ARG A 197 -3.51 24.30 17.25
C ARG A 197 -3.88 23.21 16.24
N ILE A 198 -4.04 23.57 14.96
CA ILE A 198 -4.33 22.58 13.91
C ILE A 198 -3.16 21.62 13.72
N ILE A 199 -1.91 22.10 13.77
CA ILE A 199 -0.72 21.24 13.70
C ILE A 199 -0.69 20.25 14.88
N GLU A 200 -1.02 20.70 16.10
CA GLU A 200 -1.10 19.82 17.28
C GLU A 200 -2.20 18.77 17.15
N GLU A 201 -3.40 19.18 16.70
CA GLU A 201 -4.54 18.27 16.47
C GLU A 201 -4.18 17.21 15.42
N ILE A 202 -3.60 17.62 14.29
CA ILE A 202 -3.14 16.70 13.24
C ILE A 202 -2.09 15.72 13.75
N ASN A 203 -1.10 16.16 14.54
CA ASN A 203 -0.08 15.27 15.08
C ASN A 203 -0.65 14.22 16.05
N ALA A 204 -1.68 14.59 16.83
CA ALA A 204 -2.41 13.65 17.67
C ALA A 204 -3.18 12.62 16.83
N ASP A 205 -3.88 13.09 15.79
CA ASP A 205 -4.62 12.26 14.84
C ASP A 205 -3.70 11.29 14.09
N ILE A 206 -2.53 11.77 13.62
CA ILE A 206 -1.48 10.95 13.00
C ILE A 206 -1.10 9.76 13.88
N THR A 207 -0.92 10.01 15.17
CA THR A 207 -0.49 8.99 16.13
C THR A 207 -1.57 7.92 16.31
N ALA A 208 -2.84 8.33 16.39
CA ALA A 208 -3.97 7.43 16.55
C ALA A 208 -4.23 6.62 15.25
N TYR A 209 -4.37 7.30 14.11
CA TYR A 209 -4.72 6.68 12.83
C TYR A 209 -3.66 5.70 12.32
N ASN A 210 -2.38 5.93 12.63
CA ASN A 210 -1.28 5.02 12.28
C ASN A 210 -1.44 3.59 12.83
N LYS A 211 -2.33 3.36 13.81
CA LYS A 211 -2.60 2.02 14.35
C LYS A 211 -3.47 1.16 13.42
N ILE A 212 -4.27 1.81 12.58
CA ILE A 212 -5.28 1.16 11.75
C ILE A 212 -4.97 1.37 10.27
N TYR A 213 -4.74 2.62 9.89
CA TYR A 213 -4.57 3.03 8.50
C TYR A 213 -3.09 3.12 8.14
N LYS A 214 -2.75 2.55 6.99
CA LYS A 214 -1.38 2.67 6.46
C LYS A 214 -1.11 4.08 5.95
N ARG A 215 -2.09 4.66 5.24
CA ARG A 215 -1.97 5.97 4.60
C ARG A 215 -2.90 6.97 5.27
N GLN A 216 -2.47 8.22 5.31
CA GLN A 216 -3.24 9.31 5.89
C GLN A 216 -3.14 10.53 5.00
N LEU A 217 -4.28 11.13 4.67
CA LEU A 217 -4.37 12.35 3.89
C LEU A 217 -5.04 13.44 4.72
N PHE A 218 -4.30 14.49 5.04
CA PHE A 218 -4.82 15.67 5.70
C PHE A 218 -5.14 16.74 4.67
N VAL A 219 -6.41 17.14 4.60
CA VAL A 219 -6.91 18.17 3.70
C VAL A 219 -7.08 19.47 4.47
N ILE A 220 -6.16 20.41 4.26
CA ILE A 220 -6.18 21.72 4.89
C ILE A 220 -6.80 22.72 3.93
N TYR A 221 -8.00 23.17 4.26
CA TYR A 221 -8.63 24.28 3.55
C TYR A 221 -8.17 25.59 4.17
N ASP A 222 -7.36 26.37 3.43
CA ASP A 222 -6.68 27.56 3.92
C ASP A 222 -7.41 28.84 3.52
N LEU A 223 -7.87 29.62 4.50
CA LEU A 223 -8.51 30.92 4.29
C LEU A 223 -7.49 32.09 4.15
N GLY A 224 -6.25 31.79 3.78
CA GLY A 224 -5.19 32.78 3.51
C GLY A 224 -4.12 32.91 4.60
N VAL A 225 -4.00 31.91 5.47
CA VAL A 225 -3.03 31.88 6.58
C VAL A 225 -1.67 31.34 6.13
N VAL A 226 -1.65 30.35 5.23
CA VAL A 226 -0.39 29.68 4.83
C VAL A 226 0.32 30.47 3.74
N ARG A 227 1.46 31.08 4.13
CA ARG A 227 2.38 31.75 3.20
C ARG A 227 3.36 30.77 2.56
N ASP A 228 4.04 29.97 3.39
CA ASP A 228 4.97 28.93 2.95
C ASP A 228 4.32 27.55 3.13
N GLU A 229 3.91 26.95 2.02
CA GLU A 229 3.31 25.61 2.00
C GLU A 229 4.34 24.52 2.30
N ILE A 230 5.61 24.72 1.95
CA ILE A 230 6.66 23.71 2.14
C ILE A 230 6.99 23.58 3.62
N GLU A 231 7.18 24.71 4.31
CA GLU A 231 7.39 24.74 5.76
C GLU A 231 6.20 24.10 6.50
N PHE A 232 4.98 24.52 6.16
CA PHE A 232 3.77 23.99 6.80
C PHE A 232 3.64 22.47 6.64
N LYS A 233 3.90 21.95 5.44
CA LYS A 233 3.87 20.50 5.20
C LYS A 233 4.96 19.77 5.97
N ARG A 234 6.19 20.30 6.00
CA ARG A 234 7.31 19.68 6.73
C ARG A 234 7.01 19.53 8.22
N ASP A 235 6.37 20.50 8.84
CA ASP A 235 5.98 20.45 10.26
C ASP A 235 5.06 19.25 10.61
N ILE A 236 4.43 18.64 9.59
CA ILE A 236 3.48 17.53 9.74
C ILE A 236 4.03 16.23 9.10
N GLU A 237 4.55 16.30 7.87
CA GLU A 237 4.95 15.14 7.06
C GLU A 237 6.26 14.48 7.53
N ASN A 238 7.05 15.14 8.39
CA ASN A 238 8.29 14.59 8.95
C ASN A 238 8.10 13.26 9.72
N ALA A 239 6.85 12.88 10.03
CA ALA A 239 6.55 11.64 10.72
C ALA A 239 6.80 10.38 9.86
N LYS A 240 6.31 10.31 8.60
CA LYS A 240 6.42 9.14 7.68
C LYS A 240 6.01 9.48 6.23
N ASP A 241 6.57 8.77 5.24
CA ASP A 241 6.24 8.91 3.79
C ASP A 241 4.78 8.58 3.42
N ASP A 242 4.08 7.80 4.23
CA ASP A 242 2.67 7.42 3.99
C ASP A 242 1.66 8.50 4.49
N ILE A 243 2.14 9.59 5.08
CA ILE A 243 1.33 10.73 5.53
C ILE A 243 1.50 11.87 4.53
N LYS A 244 0.39 12.40 4.03
CA LYS A 244 0.40 13.53 3.10
C LYS A 244 -0.51 14.64 3.57
N VAL A 245 -0.08 15.88 3.31
CA VAL A 245 -0.84 17.09 3.58
C VAL A 245 -1.11 17.79 2.25
N ILE A 246 -2.38 18.03 1.93
CA ILE A 246 -2.78 18.92 0.83
C ILE A 246 -3.31 20.23 1.40
N ILE A 247 -2.87 21.33 0.81
CA ILE A 247 -3.31 22.67 1.16
C ILE A 247 -4.13 23.17 -0.03
N VAL A 248 -5.38 23.53 0.23
CA VAL A 248 -6.31 24.09 -0.77
C VAL A 248 -6.63 25.50 -0.33
N LYS A 249 -6.15 26.48 -1.10
CA LYS A 249 -6.35 27.90 -0.79
C LYS A 249 -7.71 28.39 -1.29
N GLN A 250 -8.37 29.21 -0.47
CA GLN A 250 -9.53 30.03 -0.85
C GLN A 250 -9.16 31.03 -1.95
#